data_AF-A0A7S2UPM8-F1
#
_entry.id   AF-A0A7S2UPM8-F1
#
_cell.length_a   1.000
_cell.length_b   1.000
_cell.length_c   1.000
_cell.angle_alpha   90.00
_cell.angle_beta   90.00
_cell.angle_gamma   90.00
#
_symmetry.space_group_name_H-M   'P 1'
#
loop_
_entity.id
_entity.type
_entity.pdbx_description
1 polymer ?
#
loop_
_entity_poly.entity_id
_entity_poly.type
_entity_poly.pdbx_seq_one_letter_code
_entity_poly.pdbx_strand_id
1 'polypeptide(L)'
;EKCVVVLGDRPVRITLVRVWQSLSWFGKCKLLLCLLWSCIVPVSSKALQEWMDSLLLNDDGVDLLTKSIADLEKYFPSLKRVIIDERDLYMSCKLLQLTFL
;
A
#
# COMPACT_ATOMS: atom_id res chain seq x y z
N GLU A 1 -32.88 0.79 15.37
CA GLU A 1 -32.48 0.52 13.97
C GLU A 1 -31.16 -0.27 14.00
N LYS A 2 -30.98 -1.27 13.12
CA LYS A 2 -29.76 -2.08 13.07
C LYS A 2 -28.80 -1.47 12.06
N CYS A 3 -27.71 -0.86 12.54
CA CYS A 3 -26.63 -0.37 11.68
C CYS A 3 -25.77 -1.55 11.25
N VAL A 4 -25.68 -1.82 9.94
CA VAL A 4 -24.86 -2.92 9.39
C VAL A 4 -23.49 -2.35 9.04
N VAL A 5 -22.47 -2.80 9.77
CA VAL A 5 -21.07 -2.45 9.49
C VAL A 5 -20.48 -3.53 8.59
N VAL A 6 -19.91 -3.12 7.46
CA VAL A 6 -19.24 -4.01 6.51
C VAL A 6 -17.82 -3.53 6.27
N LEU A 7 -16.86 -4.46 6.30
CA LEU A 7 -15.50 -4.21 5.85
C LEU A 7 -15.51 -4.14 4.31
N GLY A 8 -15.37 -2.92 3.78
CA GLY A 8 -15.41 -2.64 2.34
C GLY A 8 -14.11 -2.96 1.59
N ASP A 9 -13.00 -3.12 2.29
CA ASP A 9 -11.69 -3.34 1.69
C ASP A 9 -11.47 -4.81 1.26
N ARG A 10 -10.54 -5.01 0.32
CA ARG A 10 -10.11 -6.35 -0.09
C ARG A 10 -9.10 -6.94 0.89
N PRO A 11 -9.08 -8.26 1.07
CA PRO A 11 -8.04 -8.93 1.84
C PRO A 11 -6.62 -8.54 1.37
N VAL A 12 -5.77 -8.09 2.29
CA VAL A 12 -4.39 -7.63 1.98
C VAL A 12 -3.57 -8.67 1.23
N ARG A 13 -3.81 -9.97 1.48
CA ARG A 13 -3.17 -11.08 0.76
C ARG A 13 -3.38 -10.99 -0.75
N ILE A 14 -4.57 -10.58 -1.19
CA ILE A 14 -4.88 -10.43 -2.63
C ILE A 14 -4.04 -9.30 -3.23
N THR A 15 -3.93 -8.17 -2.52
CA THR A 15 -3.06 -7.05 -2.91
C THR A 15 -1.61 -7.52 -3.09
N LEU A 16 -1.05 -8.20 -2.08
CA LEU A 16 0.34 -8.64 -2.10
C LEU A 16 0.63 -9.65 -3.22
N VAL A 17 -0.29 -10.60 -3.44
CA VAL A 17 -0.16 -11.57 -4.54
C VAL A 17 -0.23 -10.88 -5.90
N ARG A 18 -1.13 -9.91 -6.09
CA ARG A 18 -1.22 -9.17 -7.35
C ARG A 18 -0.02 -8.26 -7.59
N VAL A 19 0.50 -7.64 -6.54
CA VAL A 19 1.76 -6.88 -6.61
C VAL A 19 2.88 -7.81 -7.04
N TRP A 20 3.00 -8.99 -6.42
CA TRP A 20 4.01 -9.97 -6.79
C TRP A 20 3.87 -10.42 -8.25
N GLN A 21 2.64 -10.68 -8.70
CA GLN A 21 2.36 -11.12 -10.07
C GLN A 21 2.57 -10.01 -11.12
N SER A 22 2.37 -8.75 -10.76
CA SER A 22 2.53 -7.61 -11.69
C SER A 22 3.99 -7.25 -11.96
N LEU A 23 4.92 -7.73 -11.14
CA LEU A 23 6.35 -7.48 -11.29
C LEU A 23 7.00 -8.43 -12.30
N SER A 24 7.92 -7.90 -13.10
CA SER A 24 8.83 -8.69 -13.93
C SER A 24 9.79 -9.53 -13.06
N TRP A 25 10.47 -10.51 -13.65
CA TRP A 25 11.46 -11.31 -12.93
C TRP A 25 12.53 -10.44 -12.25
N PHE A 26 13.06 -9.44 -12.98
CA PHE A 26 13.99 -8.46 -12.42
C PHE A 26 13.38 -7.61 -11.32
N GLY A 27 12.12 -7.20 -11.46
CA GLY A 27 11.40 -6.46 -10.43
C GLY A 27 11.26 -7.25 -9.13
N LYS A 28 10.95 -8.56 -9.23
CA LYS A 28 10.89 -9.47 -8.08
C LYS A 28 12.23 -9.59 -7.38
N CYS A 29 13.32 -9.82 -8.13
CA CYS A 29 14.66 -9.89 -7.55
C CYS A 29 15.05 -8.58 -6.87
N LYS A 30 14.79 -7.43 -7.50
CA LYS A 30 15.06 -6.10 -6.94
C LYS A 30 14.30 -5.87 -5.63
N LEU A 31 13.01 -6.20 -5.61
CA LEU A 31 12.16 -6.07 -4.42
C LEU A 31 12.69 -6.93 -3.27
N LEU A 32 13.03 -8.20 -3.54
CA LEU A 32 13.58 -9.09 -2.53
C LEU A 32 14.91 -8.57 -1.97
N LEU A 33 15.82 -8.10 -2.82
CA LEU A 33 17.09 -7.53 -2.40
C LEU A 33 16.89 -6.28 -1.53
N CYS A 34 15.97 -5.38 -1.91
CA CYS A 34 15.64 -4.22 -1.10
C CYS A 34 15.09 -4.62 0.28
N LEU A 35 14.16 -5.58 0.34
CA LEU A 35 13.59 -6.05 1.61
C LEU A 35 14.65 -6.70 2.50
N LEU A 36 15.53 -7.54 1.92
CA LEU A 36 16.64 -8.15 2.65
C LEU A 36 17.61 -7.10 3.19
N TRP A 37 17.94 -6.09 2.37
CA TRP A 37 18.77 -4.96 2.79
C TRP A 37 18.15 -4.20 3.96
N SER A 38 16.84 -3.93 3.90
CA SER A 38 16.10 -3.29 5.00
C SER A 38 16.11 -4.10 6.29
N CYS A 39 16.18 -5.44 6.23
CA CYS A 39 16.30 -6.27 7.44
C CYS A 39 17.71 -6.28 8.04
N ILE A 40 18.75 -6.07 7.23
CA ILE A 40 20.15 -6.18 7.65
C ILE A 40 20.68 -4.82 8.15
N VAL A 41 20.21 -3.71 7.59
CA VAL A 41 20.61 -2.37 8.01
C VAL A 41 19.87 -1.97 9.29
N PRO A 42 20.57 -1.78 10.44
CA PRO A 42 19.92 -1.33 11.65
C PRO A 42 19.42 0.10 11.48
N VAL A 43 18.11 0.29 11.54
CA VAL A 43 17.50 1.62 11.59
C VAL A 43 17.73 2.20 12.99
N SER A 44 18.39 3.36 13.07
CA SER A 44 18.54 4.09 14.34
C SER A 44 17.16 4.37 14.94
N SER A 45 16.96 4.05 16.21
CA SER A 45 15.69 4.28 16.91
C SER A 45 15.24 5.74 16.86
N LYS A 46 16.20 6.67 16.90
CA LYS A 46 15.93 8.11 16.74
C LYS A 46 15.37 8.46 15.36
N ALA A 47 15.97 7.89 14.30
CA ALA A 47 15.52 8.12 12.93
C ALA A 47 14.12 7.53 12.67
N LEU A 48 13.81 6.38 13.28
CA LEU A 48 12.47 5.79 13.20
C LEU A 48 11.43 6.67 13.90
N GLN A 49 11.77 7.20 15.07
CA GLN A 49 10.86 8.04 15.84
C GLN A 49 10.61 9.39 15.16
N GLU A 50 11.65 10.04 14.64
CA GLU A 50 11.52 11.25 13.81
C GLU A 50 10.66 10.99 12.56
N TRP A 51 10.81 9.83 11.91
CA TRP A 51 9.99 9.45 10.78
C TRP A 51 8.51 9.24 11.17
N MET A 52 8.24 8.56 12.30
CA MET A 52 6.88 8.36 12.82
C MET A 52 6.21 9.68 13.21
N ASP A 53 6.95 10.57 13.88
CA ASP A 53 6.43 11.88 14.26
C ASP A 53 6.12 12.72 13.01
N SER A 54 6.97 12.66 11.97
CA SER A 54 6.64 13.29 10.69
C SER A 54 5.35 12.73 10.07
N LEU A 55 5.09 11.43 10.22
CA LEU A 55 3.90 10.74 9.72
C LEU A 55 2.62 11.24 10.39
N LEU A 56 2.69 11.56 11.68
CA LEU A 56 1.57 12.06 12.48
C LEU A 56 1.37 13.58 12.39
N LEU A 57 2.46 14.32 12.15
CA LEU A 57 2.48 15.80 12.17
C LEU A 57 2.36 16.45 10.79
N ASN A 58 2.42 15.70 9.70
CA ASN A 58 2.28 16.25 8.35
C ASN A 58 0.85 16.79 8.12
N ASP A 59 0.73 18.12 8.15
CA ASP A 59 -0.49 18.92 7.91
C ASP A 59 -0.74 19.21 6.41
N ASP A 60 0.14 18.70 5.52
CA ASP A 60 0.17 19.01 4.08
C ASP A 60 -0.97 18.38 3.27
N GLY A 61 -1.94 17.71 3.88
CA GLY A 61 -3.09 17.06 3.23
C GLY A 61 -2.76 15.85 2.32
N VAL A 62 -1.49 15.62 1.99
CA VAL A 62 -1.03 14.47 1.19
C VAL A 62 -0.44 13.41 2.13
N ASP A 63 -1.21 12.35 2.33
CA ASP A 63 -0.85 11.16 3.11
C ASP A 63 0.57 10.64 2.73
N LEU A 64 1.44 10.51 3.75
CA LEU A 64 2.82 10.03 3.58
C LEU A 64 2.87 8.64 2.92
N LEU A 65 1.84 7.80 3.15
CA LEU A 65 1.73 6.50 2.49
C LEU A 65 1.57 6.67 0.98
N THR A 66 0.78 7.66 0.56
CA THR A 66 0.59 7.97 -0.86
C THR A 66 1.87 8.47 -1.50
N LYS A 67 2.64 9.33 -0.80
CA LYS A 67 3.98 9.76 -1.25
C LYS A 67 4.94 8.56 -1.37
N SER A 68 4.95 7.68 -0.37
CA SER A 68 5.81 6.48 -0.35
C SER A 68 5.47 5.51 -1.50
N ILE A 69 4.18 5.33 -1.79
CA ILE A 69 3.72 4.54 -2.94
C ILE A 69 4.15 5.20 -4.26
N ALA A 70 4.05 6.53 -4.38
CA ALA A 70 4.49 7.27 -5.56
C ALA A 70 6.01 7.17 -5.79
N ASP A 71 6.81 7.14 -4.73
CA ASP A 71 8.26 6.91 -4.84
C ASP A 71 8.58 5.47 -5.24
N LEU A 72 7.82 4.49 -4.72
CA LEU A 72 7.93 3.09 -5.13
C LEU A 72 7.50 2.87 -6.59
N GLU A 73 6.51 3.62 -7.09
CA GLU A 73 6.03 3.58 -8.48
C GLU A 73 7.16 3.91 -9.47
N LYS A 74 8.05 4.86 -9.13
CA LYS A 74 9.21 5.20 -9.98
C LYS A 74 10.11 3.99 -10.26
N TYR A 75 10.19 3.05 -9.31
CA TYR A 75 10.98 1.82 -9.44
C TYR A 75 10.16 0.63 -9.94
N PHE A 76 8.86 0.63 -9.66
CA PHE A 76 7.92 -0.44 -9.96
C PHE A 76 6.63 0.17 -10.53
N PRO A 77 6.58 0.49 -11.84
CA PRO A 77 5.48 1.25 -12.42
C PRO A 77 4.13 0.51 -12.37
N SER A 78 4.13 -0.80 -12.15
CA SER A 78 2.90 -1.60 -11.97
C SER A 78 2.30 -1.50 -10.56
N LEU A 79 3.02 -0.93 -9.57
CA LEU A 79 2.61 -0.95 -8.17
C LEU A 79 1.38 -0.09 -7.90
N LYS A 80 1.35 1.15 -8.43
CA LYS A 80 0.23 2.08 -8.27
C LYS A 80 -1.08 1.47 -8.76
N ARG A 81 -1.06 0.88 -9.96
CA ARG A 81 -2.23 0.21 -10.55
C ARG A 81 -2.81 -0.83 -9.60
N VAL A 82 -1.96 -1.68 -9.03
CA VAL A 82 -2.43 -2.75 -8.14
C VAL A 82 -2.87 -2.20 -6.79
N ILE A 83 -2.08 -1.34 -6.16
CA ILE A 83 -2.33 -0.89 -4.77
C ILE A 83 -3.47 0.12 -4.69
N ILE A 84 -3.57 1.03 -5.66
CA ILE A 84 -4.56 2.12 -5.67
C ILE A 84 -5.71 1.74 -6.62
N ASP A 85 -5.48 1.76 -7.93
CA ASP A 85 -6.58 1.68 -8.91
C ASP A 85 -7.45 0.42 -8.75
N GLU A 86 -6.83 -0.76 -8.63
CA GLU A 86 -7.57 -2.00 -8.43
C GLU A 86 -8.24 -2.11 -7.06
N ARG A 87 -7.69 -1.45 -6.02
CA ARG A 87 -8.29 -1.42 -4.69
C ARG A 87 -9.53 -0.55 -4.71
N ASP A 88 -9.43 0.63 -5.33
CA ASP A 88 -10.52 1.58 -5.45
C ASP A 88 -11.66 0.98 -6.31
N LEU A 89 -11.33 0.26 -7.38
CA LEU A 89 -12.31 -0.52 -8.14
C LEU A 89 -13.00 -1.60 -7.28
N TYR A 90 -12.23 -2.36 -6.49
CA TYR A 90 -12.80 -3.37 -5.59
C TYR A 90 -13.75 -2.75 -4.57
N MET A 91 -13.34 -1.66 -3.92
CA MET A 91 -14.17 -0.94 -2.94
C MET A 91 -15.44 -0.40 -3.59
N SER A 92 -15.34 0.17 -4.79
CA SER A 92 -16.49 0.67 -5.56
C SER A 92 -17.48 -0.45 -5.91
N CYS A 93 -16.99 -1.59 -6.40
CA CYS A 93 -17.82 -2.77 -6.64
C CYS A 93 -18.48 -3.30 -5.36
N LYS A 94 -17.75 -3.28 -4.24
CA LYS A 94 -18.28 -3.73 -2.94
C LYS A 94 -19.40 -2.83 -2.45
N LEU A 95 -19.24 -1.52 -2.57
CA LEU A 95 -20.29 -0.54 -2.25
C LEU A 95 -21.52 -0.74 -3.12
N LEU A 96 -21.34 -0.88 -4.44
CA LEU A 96 -22.44 -1.14 -5.36
C LEU A 96 -23.22 -2.41 -4.98
N GLN A 97 -22.52 -3.50 -4.69
CA GLN A 97 -23.15 -4.75 -4.25
C GLN A 97 -23.97 -4.58 -2.97
N LEU A 98 -23.51 -3.77 -2.01
CA LEU A 98 -24.23 -3.51 -0.76
C LEU A 98 -25.41 -2.56 -0.94
N THR A 99 -25.37 -1.64 -1.91
CA THR A 99 -26.49 -0.73 -2.20
C THR A 99 -27.66 -1.43 -2.89
N PHE A 100 -27.38 -2.48 -3.67
CA PHE A 100 -28.40 -3.26 -4.39
C PHE A 100 -28.77 -4.60 -3.71
N LEU A 101 -28.35 -4.79 -2.45
CA LEU A 101 -28.73 -5.88 -1.55
C LEU A 101 -29.70 -5.36 -0.48
#